data_AF-A0A6A4L5L8-F1
#
_entry.id   AF-A0A6A4L5L8-F1
#
_cell.length_a   1.000
_cell.length_b   1.000
_cell.length_c   1.000
_cell.angle_alpha   90.00
_cell.angle_beta   90.00
_cell.angle_gamma   90.00
#
_symmetry.space_group_name_H-M   'P 1'
#
loop_
_entity.id
_entity.type
_entity.pdbx_description
1 polymer ?
#
loop_
_entity_poly.entity_id
_entity_poly.type
_entity_poly.pdbx_seq_one_letter_code
_entity_poly.pdbx_strand_id
1 'polypeptide(L)'
;MAGSNSCWQNAYQNLFAGCSEILAGEEKRSRLAWHLSDCFQKDSGRPGFPYCDVKSSMLKCLTKLDEDARKVYLEFYLETNSICHQTDAFKRQTERLVNELKKSAQFAEDKLDIIEEKTEELLHSSNHIHDSLASIDIQTQQVSKMTKNVEDHVNVVLKHAEAVYEQSKEIAGSQSELQESQAQMKNKLEESMEVLHKSYDNVVQEISRLKNEAVEIEKKIGKVGDAMASKMNTLQSKANDIGNLAGISLDKQKQLLDGQSVALDGLEFLTKFQSQALEESRGALQQLAELGNKQQDQLLQKQELLQQTHDRLAENSKTILESQEAFESKQASMFVALDKLFALHNAMLLETRLIKAFVFYFISIFILHMLTSTKQTYVVRPKLYIGISITCLIEVAILRHATLSIEQQTWIISLVRSLFVLFGLFQFLYAIWTFRDLELANHHMILEMYKNNTDPVKGKRLNTECSWDSDCDSDVNWSSFIDTEIKEDIDSLGDPDYMLPEEVVENSVATSLTTTKTYNLRCRR
;
A
#
# COMPACT_ATOMS: atom_id res chain seq x y z
N MET A 1 40.52 -35.21 -23.16
CA MET A 1 41.21 -36.40 -23.72
C MET A 1 40.19 -37.23 -24.48
N ALA A 2 40.03 -36.97 -25.77
CA ALA A 2 39.28 -37.81 -26.70
C ALA A 2 40.25 -38.88 -27.21
N GLY A 3 40.33 -40.01 -26.51
CA GLY A 3 41.23 -41.10 -26.87
C GLY A 3 40.58 -41.99 -27.93
N SER A 4 41.22 -42.07 -29.11
CA SER A 4 41.15 -43.13 -30.13
C SER A 4 39.86 -43.95 -30.22
N ASN A 5 39.18 -43.95 -31.38
CA ASN A 5 38.12 -44.90 -31.76
C ASN A 5 38.38 -46.28 -31.13
N SER A 6 37.75 -46.55 -29.99
CA SER A 6 38.04 -47.74 -29.23
C SER A 6 37.52 -48.92 -30.02
N CYS A 7 38.18 -50.08 -29.91
CA CYS A 7 37.70 -51.31 -30.54
C CYS A 7 36.20 -51.52 -30.29
N TRP A 8 35.76 -51.20 -29.07
CA TRP A 8 34.37 -51.19 -28.63
C TRP A 8 33.48 -50.24 -29.41
N GLN A 9 33.88 -48.99 -29.67
CA GLN A 9 33.07 -48.02 -30.40
C GLN A 9 32.76 -48.50 -31.82
N ASN A 10 33.75 -49.07 -32.52
CA ASN A 10 33.53 -49.65 -33.86
C ASN A 10 32.66 -50.91 -33.81
N ALA A 11 32.82 -51.76 -32.78
CA ALA A 11 31.98 -52.94 -32.60
C ALA A 11 30.52 -52.56 -32.32
N TYR A 12 30.27 -51.56 -31.48
CA TYR A 12 28.93 -51.06 -31.14
C TYR A 12 28.29 -50.23 -32.26
N GLN A 13 29.04 -49.54 -33.11
CA GLN A 13 28.47 -48.84 -34.28
C GLN A 13 27.69 -49.78 -35.20
N ASN A 14 28.18 -51.00 -35.40
CA ASN A 14 27.48 -52.03 -36.17
C ASN A 14 26.16 -52.47 -35.51
N LEU A 15 26.07 -52.41 -34.18
CA LEU A 15 24.87 -52.72 -33.41
C LEU A 15 23.76 -51.68 -33.63
N PHE A 16 24.12 -50.38 -33.64
CA PHE A 16 23.17 -49.29 -33.85
C PHE A 16 22.58 -49.25 -35.28
N ALA A 17 23.26 -49.85 -36.25
CA ALA A 17 22.80 -49.94 -37.64
C ALA A 17 21.64 -50.94 -37.85
N GLY A 18 21.42 -51.90 -36.94
CA GLY A 18 20.25 -52.79 -37.01
C GLY A 18 20.31 -54.07 -36.18
N CYS A 19 20.02 -54.00 -34.88
CA CYS A 19 19.86 -55.16 -33.99
C CYS A 19 18.87 -56.22 -34.55
N SER A 20 17.78 -55.81 -35.19
CA SER A 20 16.79 -56.70 -35.80
C SER A 20 17.38 -57.55 -36.95
N GLU A 21 18.29 -56.98 -37.74
CA GLU A 21 18.96 -57.66 -38.86
C GLU A 21 20.09 -58.58 -38.37
N ILE A 22 20.76 -58.21 -37.28
CA ILE A 22 21.82 -59.00 -36.63
C ILE A 22 21.25 -60.24 -35.96
N LEU A 23 20.07 -60.11 -35.33
CA LEU A 23 19.38 -61.23 -34.68
C LEU A 23 18.72 -62.20 -35.68
N ALA A 24 18.33 -61.72 -36.86
CA ALA A 24 17.70 -62.55 -37.90
C ALA A 24 18.69 -63.46 -38.66
N GLY A 25 19.99 -63.18 -38.61
CA GLY A 25 21.01 -63.96 -39.31
C GLY A 25 22.09 -64.50 -38.38
N GLU A 26 22.20 -65.82 -38.27
CA GLU A 26 23.21 -66.50 -37.41
C GLU A 26 24.65 -66.05 -37.72
N GLU A 27 24.96 -65.81 -39.00
CA GLU A 27 26.28 -65.35 -39.44
C GLU A 27 26.58 -63.91 -38.95
N LYS A 28 25.58 -63.02 -38.94
CA LYS A 28 25.74 -61.63 -38.47
C LYS A 28 25.86 -61.56 -36.96
N ARG A 29 25.05 -62.35 -36.24
CA ARG A 29 25.17 -62.55 -34.78
C ARG A 29 26.55 -63.09 -34.41
N SER A 30 27.03 -64.08 -35.16
CA SER A 30 28.34 -64.69 -34.95
C SER A 30 29.49 -63.70 -35.17
N ARG A 31 29.38 -62.82 -36.18
CA ARG A 31 30.38 -61.78 -36.45
C ARG A 31 30.38 -60.68 -35.39
N LEU A 32 29.22 -60.25 -34.92
CA LEU A 32 29.15 -59.27 -33.84
C LEU A 32 29.81 -59.82 -32.57
N ALA A 33 29.47 -61.06 -32.19
CA ALA A 33 30.09 -61.73 -31.05
C ALA A 33 31.61 -61.86 -31.21
N TRP A 34 32.09 -62.13 -32.42
CA TRP A 34 33.52 -62.16 -32.74
C TRP A 34 34.20 -60.82 -32.50
N HIS A 35 33.61 -59.72 -33.00
CA HIS A 35 34.17 -58.38 -32.79
C HIS A 35 34.16 -57.95 -31.32
N LEU A 36 33.08 -58.22 -30.58
CA LEU A 36 33.02 -57.93 -29.14
C LEU A 36 34.06 -58.74 -28.35
N SER A 37 34.24 -60.01 -28.69
CA SER A 37 35.21 -60.90 -28.04
C SER A 37 36.66 -60.53 -28.37
N ASP A 38 36.95 -60.13 -29.61
CA ASP A 38 38.26 -59.63 -30.02
C ASP A 38 38.64 -58.36 -29.25
N CYS A 39 37.68 -57.43 -29.10
CA CYS A 39 37.87 -56.23 -28.28
C CYS A 39 38.11 -56.56 -26.81
N PHE A 40 37.34 -57.49 -26.24
CA PHE A 40 37.52 -57.94 -24.87
C PHE A 40 38.88 -58.60 -24.62
N GLN A 41 39.36 -59.43 -25.54
CA GLN A 41 40.67 -60.06 -25.42
C GLN A 41 41.81 -59.03 -25.44
N LYS A 42 41.75 -58.06 -26.36
CA LYS A 42 42.75 -56.99 -26.45
C LYS A 42 42.78 -56.12 -25.19
N ASP A 43 41.61 -55.81 -24.64
CA ASP A 43 41.47 -55.02 -23.40
C ASP A 43 41.96 -55.81 -22.17
N SER A 44 41.79 -57.13 -22.17
CA SER A 44 42.28 -58.04 -21.13
C SER A 44 43.79 -58.32 -21.23
N GLY A 45 44.52 -57.69 -22.15
CA GLY A 45 45.96 -57.92 -22.38
C GLY A 45 46.30 -59.27 -23.03
N ARG A 46 45.29 -59.99 -23.55
CA ARG A 46 45.46 -61.26 -24.27
C ARG A 46 45.66 -61.01 -25.77
N PRO A 47 46.27 -61.96 -26.52
CA PRO A 47 46.34 -61.84 -27.97
C PRO A 47 44.94 -61.80 -28.58
N GLY A 48 44.72 -60.86 -29.51
CA GLY A 48 43.45 -60.73 -30.23
C GLY A 48 43.11 -61.96 -31.08
N PHE A 49 41.88 -62.00 -31.56
CA PHE A 49 41.43 -63.07 -32.46
C PHE A 49 42.18 -63.01 -33.81
N PRO A 50 42.40 -64.18 -34.46
CA PRO A 50 43.03 -64.23 -35.77
C PRO A 50 42.19 -63.49 -36.80
N TYR A 51 42.81 -62.98 -37.88
CA TYR A 51 42.06 -62.29 -38.92
C TYR A 51 41.01 -63.23 -39.56
N CYS A 52 39.74 -62.81 -39.54
CA CYS A 52 38.61 -63.50 -40.15
C CYS A 52 38.00 -62.61 -41.25
N ASP A 53 37.97 -63.10 -42.48
CA ASP A 53 37.47 -62.33 -43.62
C ASP A 53 35.93 -62.21 -43.59
N VAL A 54 35.42 -61.05 -44.03
CA VAL A 54 34.00 -60.70 -44.04
C VAL A 54 33.19 -61.63 -44.95
N LYS A 55 33.83 -62.21 -45.98
CA LYS A 55 33.20 -63.15 -46.93
C LYS A 55 33.36 -64.62 -46.55
N SER A 56 34.19 -64.94 -45.56
CA SER A 56 34.47 -66.32 -45.14
C SER A 56 33.52 -66.77 -44.03
N SER A 57 32.96 -67.98 -44.10
CA SER A 57 31.98 -68.43 -43.08
C SER A 57 32.57 -68.44 -41.67
N MET A 58 31.80 -67.95 -40.70
CA MET A 58 32.26 -67.85 -39.30
C MET A 58 32.68 -69.19 -38.71
N LEU A 59 32.03 -70.29 -39.11
CA LEU A 59 32.41 -71.66 -38.73
C LEU A 59 33.89 -71.98 -39.03
N LYS A 60 34.45 -71.47 -40.15
CA LYS A 60 35.87 -71.66 -40.50
C LYS A 60 36.82 -70.79 -39.68
N CYS A 61 36.33 -69.68 -39.13
CA CYS A 61 37.10 -68.82 -38.24
C CYS A 61 37.11 -69.36 -36.81
N LEU A 62 36.00 -69.96 -36.37
CA LEU A 62 35.87 -70.56 -35.04
C LEU A 62 36.79 -71.78 -34.83
N THR A 63 37.06 -72.55 -35.88
CA THR A 63 38.00 -73.69 -35.79
C THR A 63 39.46 -73.26 -35.58
N LYS A 64 39.80 -72.00 -35.85
CA LYS A 64 41.14 -71.43 -35.64
C LYS A 64 41.34 -70.85 -34.23
N LEU A 65 40.29 -70.85 -33.40
CA LEU A 65 40.36 -70.34 -32.03
C LEU A 65 40.83 -71.42 -31.06
N ASP A 66 41.69 -70.99 -30.13
CA ASP A 66 42.06 -71.75 -28.94
C ASP A 66 40.86 -71.94 -28.00
N GLU A 67 40.93 -72.94 -27.11
CA GLU A 67 39.82 -73.33 -26.23
C GLU A 67 39.36 -72.18 -25.32
N ASP A 68 40.30 -71.40 -24.76
CA ASP A 68 39.96 -70.27 -23.91
C ASP A 68 39.33 -69.10 -24.70
N ALA A 69 39.84 -68.83 -25.90
CA ALA A 69 39.27 -67.83 -26.81
C ALA A 69 37.86 -68.21 -27.28
N ARG A 70 37.60 -69.51 -27.44
CA ARG A 70 36.29 -70.05 -27.83
C ARG A 70 35.26 -69.92 -26.71
N LYS A 71 35.65 -70.09 -25.44
CA LYS A 71 34.75 -69.87 -24.28
C LYS A 71 34.30 -68.41 -24.19
N VAL A 72 35.24 -67.48 -24.32
CA VAL A 72 34.94 -66.03 -24.35
C VAL A 72 33.99 -65.70 -25.50
N TYR A 73 34.26 -66.24 -26.70
CA TYR A 73 33.37 -66.06 -27.84
C TYR A 73 31.94 -66.56 -27.58
N LEU A 74 31.80 -67.75 -26.99
CA LEU A 74 30.50 -68.35 -26.74
C LEU A 74 29.69 -67.52 -25.73
N GLU A 75 30.34 -66.99 -24.69
CA GLU A 75 29.72 -66.13 -23.70
C GLU A 75 29.13 -64.86 -24.34
N PHE A 76 29.94 -64.15 -25.15
CA PHE A 76 29.44 -62.98 -25.89
C PHE A 76 28.37 -63.34 -26.93
N TYR A 77 28.45 -64.52 -27.57
CA TYR A 77 27.45 -64.97 -28.54
C TYR A 77 26.08 -65.22 -27.91
N LEU A 78 26.05 -65.80 -26.71
CA LEU A 78 24.82 -66.02 -25.95
C LEU A 78 24.21 -64.69 -25.49
N GLU A 79 25.03 -63.74 -25.05
CA GLU A 79 24.60 -62.42 -24.59
C GLU A 79 24.22 -61.44 -25.71
N THR A 80 24.52 -61.73 -26.98
CA THR A 80 24.14 -60.83 -28.09
C THR A 80 22.65 -60.46 -28.11
N ASN A 81 21.76 -61.39 -27.70
CA ASN A 81 20.32 -61.12 -27.63
C ASN A 81 19.98 -60.06 -26.58
N SER A 82 20.58 -60.15 -25.39
CA SER A 82 20.34 -59.20 -24.30
C SER A 82 20.89 -57.81 -24.65
N ILE A 83 22.10 -57.77 -25.24
CA ILE A 83 22.78 -56.56 -25.72
C ILE A 83 21.94 -55.84 -26.79
N CYS A 84 21.41 -56.57 -27.78
CA CYS A 84 20.54 -56.02 -28.82
C CYS A 84 19.25 -55.41 -28.24
N HIS A 85 18.57 -56.14 -27.34
CA HIS A 85 17.33 -55.66 -26.72
C HIS A 85 17.54 -54.39 -25.88
N GLN A 86 18.63 -54.34 -25.10
CA GLN A 86 18.97 -53.15 -24.31
C GLN A 86 19.29 -51.94 -25.19
N THR A 87 19.99 -52.17 -26.31
CA THR A 87 20.37 -51.11 -27.25
C THR A 87 19.16 -50.55 -28.00
N ASP A 88 18.22 -51.40 -28.41
CA ASP A 88 16.97 -50.95 -29.03
C ASP A 88 16.08 -50.17 -28.05
N ALA A 89 16.01 -50.62 -26.79
CA ALA A 89 15.29 -49.89 -25.74
C ALA A 89 15.91 -48.51 -25.50
N PHE A 90 17.24 -48.44 -25.43
CA PHE A 90 17.98 -47.18 -25.31
C PHE A 90 17.71 -46.25 -26.50
N LYS A 91 17.83 -46.76 -27.73
CA LYS A 91 17.55 -45.98 -28.96
C LYS A 91 16.14 -45.40 -28.95
N ARG A 92 15.11 -46.19 -28.64
CA ARG A 92 13.71 -45.72 -28.56
C ARG A 92 13.52 -44.65 -27.49
N GLN A 93 14.16 -44.81 -26.33
CA GLN A 93 14.10 -43.81 -25.27
C GLN A 93 14.77 -42.49 -25.69
N THR A 94 15.96 -42.57 -26.30
CA THR A 94 16.68 -41.39 -26.80
C THR A 94 15.89 -40.68 -27.89
N GLU A 95 15.36 -41.41 -28.89
CA GLU A 95 14.53 -40.83 -29.95
C GLU A 95 13.27 -40.16 -29.39
N ARG A 96 12.63 -40.77 -28.38
CA ARG A 96 11.51 -40.17 -27.67
C ARG A 96 11.92 -38.87 -26.99
N LEU A 97 13.00 -38.87 -26.21
CA LEU A 97 13.49 -37.67 -25.52
C LEU A 97 13.86 -36.56 -26.50
N VAL A 98 14.55 -36.88 -27.59
CA VAL A 98 14.93 -35.91 -28.63
C VAL A 98 13.70 -35.33 -29.31
N ASN A 99 12.70 -36.14 -29.62
CA ASN A 99 11.45 -35.66 -30.21
C ASN A 99 10.64 -34.79 -29.24
N GLU A 100 10.57 -35.16 -27.96
CA GLU A 100 9.91 -34.33 -26.94
C GLU A 100 10.68 -33.01 -26.72
N LEU A 101 12.01 -33.04 -26.70
CA LEU A 101 12.84 -31.84 -26.62
C LEU A 101 12.61 -30.93 -27.83
N LYS A 102 12.57 -31.49 -29.04
CA LYS A 102 12.28 -30.76 -30.27
C LYS A 102 10.91 -30.08 -30.20
N LYS A 103 9.86 -30.81 -29.80
CA LYS A 103 8.52 -30.24 -29.64
C LYS A 103 8.48 -29.14 -28.58
N SER A 104 9.16 -29.34 -27.46
CA SER A 104 9.25 -28.34 -26.40
C SER A 104 10.00 -27.08 -26.85
N ALA A 105 11.06 -27.24 -27.66
CA ALA A 105 11.80 -26.11 -28.22
C ALA A 105 10.93 -25.31 -29.21
N GLN A 106 10.23 -26.00 -30.12
CA GLN A 106 9.29 -25.37 -31.05
C GLN A 106 8.15 -24.66 -30.33
N PHE A 107 7.59 -25.29 -29.29
CA PHE A 107 6.56 -24.64 -28.47
C PHE A 107 7.09 -23.37 -27.77
N ALA A 108 8.33 -23.39 -27.29
CA ALA A 108 8.94 -22.21 -26.68
C ALA A 108 9.18 -21.09 -27.71
N GLU A 109 9.61 -21.44 -28.93
CA GLU A 109 9.74 -20.52 -30.06
C GLU A 109 8.40 -19.87 -30.40
N ASP A 110 7.34 -20.67 -30.62
CA ASP A 110 5.98 -20.15 -30.89
C ASP A 110 5.48 -19.21 -29.77
N LYS A 111 5.84 -19.48 -28.51
CA LYS A 111 5.48 -18.61 -27.39
C LYS A 111 6.28 -17.31 -27.36
N LEU A 112 7.54 -17.33 -27.77
CA LEU A 112 8.36 -16.13 -27.88
C LEU A 112 7.84 -15.23 -29.01
N ASP A 113 7.43 -15.80 -30.14
CA ASP A 113 6.85 -15.03 -31.25
C ASP A 113 5.55 -14.31 -30.82
N ILE A 114 4.68 -14.99 -30.06
CA ILE A 114 3.47 -14.37 -29.51
C ILE A 114 3.82 -13.25 -28.51
N ILE A 115 4.87 -13.43 -27.71
CA ILE A 115 5.33 -12.40 -26.77
C ILE A 115 5.88 -11.20 -27.53
N GLU A 116 6.63 -11.40 -28.61
CA GLU A 116 7.14 -10.34 -29.47
C GLU A 116 5.99 -9.51 -30.08
N GLU A 117 5.00 -10.17 -30.69
CA GLU A 117 3.80 -9.51 -31.25
C GLU A 117 3.07 -8.67 -30.17
N LYS A 118 2.86 -9.25 -28.98
CA LYS A 118 2.23 -8.53 -27.86
C LYS A 118 3.08 -7.36 -27.36
N THR A 119 4.40 -7.48 -27.44
CA THR A 119 5.32 -6.41 -27.05
C THR A 119 5.26 -5.25 -28.03
N GLU A 120 5.11 -5.52 -29.33
CA GLU A 120 4.90 -4.48 -30.35
C GLU A 120 3.55 -3.77 -30.18
N GLU A 121 2.47 -4.51 -29.91
CA GLU A 121 1.16 -3.92 -29.58
C GLU A 121 1.24 -3.01 -28.35
N LEU A 122 1.94 -3.45 -27.30
CA LEU A 122 2.18 -2.65 -26.08
C LEU A 122 3.01 -1.40 -26.38
N LEU A 123 4.04 -1.50 -27.21
CA LEU A 123 4.84 -0.36 -27.64
C LEU A 123 3.99 0.68 -28.37
N HIS A 124 3.14 0.23 -29.30
CA HIS A 124 2.22 1.10 -30.02
C HIS A 124 1.22 1.78 -29.08
N SER A 125 0.63 1.02 -28.15
CA SER A 125 -0.26 1.57 -27.12
C SER A 125 0.45 2.59 -26.23
N SER A 126 1.70 2.32 -25.84
CA SER A 126 2.54 3.24 -25.06
C SER A 126 2.79 4.55 -25.80
N ASN A 127 3.06 4.50 -27.11
CA ASN A 127 3.23 5.71 -27.92
C ASN A 127 1.94 6.54 -27.97
N HIS A 128 0.79 5.91 -28.17
CA HIS A 128 -0.50 6.60 -28.15
C HIS A 128 -0.79 7.24 -26.77
N ILE A 129 -0.44 6.56 -25.68
CA ILE A 129 -0.53 7.11 -24.33
C ILE A 129 0.38 8.34 -24.19
N HIS A 130 1.61 8.28 -24.71
CA HIS A 130 2.54 9.41 -24.69
C HIS A 130 2.01 10.63 -25.46
N ASP A 131 1.45 10.42 -26.65
CA ASP A 131 0.82 11.48 -27.45
C ASP A 131 -0.39 12.08 -26.74
N SER A 132 -1.19 11.23 -26.08
CA SER A 132 -2.34 11.65 -25.27
C SER A 132 -1.88 12.50 -24.07
N LEU A 133 -0.80 12.11 -23.40
CA LEU A 133 -0.18 12.87 -22.31
C LEU A 133 0.33 14.23 -22.78
N ALA A 134 0.96 14.31 -23.95
CA ALA A 134 1.39 15.58 -24.54
C ALA A 134 0.20 16.50 -24.85
N SER A 135 -0.91 15.95 -25.35
CA SER A 135 -2.16 16.70 -25.55
C SER A 135 -2.76 17.22 -24.24
N ILE A 136 -2.77 16.40 -23.19
CA ILE A 136 -3.23 16.78 -21.85
C ILE A 136 -2.35 17.89 -21.26
N ASP A 137 -1.03 17.86 -21.47
CA ASP A 137 -0.13 18.93 -21.03
C ASP A 137 -0.49 20.26 -21.71
N ILE A 138 -0.70 20.25 -23.02
CA ILE A 138 -1.14 21.45 -23.77
C ILE A 138 -2.47 21.97 -23.22
N GLN A 139 -3.46 21.09 -23.00
CA GLN A 139 -4.74 21.49 -22.40
C GLN A 139 -4.57 22.07 -21.00
N THR A 140 -3.72 21.47 -20.17
CA THR A 140 -3.43 21.93 -18.81
C THR A 140 -2.78 23.32 -18.81
N GLN A 141 -1.84 23.57 -19.73
CA GLN A 141 -1.26 24.90 -19.92
C GLN A 141 -2.31 25.92 -20.38
N GLN A 142 -3.22 25.52 -21.27
CA GLN A 142 -4.30 26.39 -21.73
C GLN A 142 -5.28 26.72 -20.59
N VAL A 143 -5.65 25.74 -19.76
CA VAL A 143 -6.48 25.95 -18.56
C VAL A 143 -5.77 26.89 -17.59
N SER A 144 -4.49 26.68 -17.30
CA SER A 144 -3.69 27.56 -16.45
C SER A 144 -3.68 29.02 -16.95
N LYS A 145 -3.50 29.23 -18.26
CA LYS A 145 -3.58 30.57 -18.87
C LYS A 145 -4.98 31.17 -18.73
N MET A 146 -6.03 30.37 -18.91
CA MET A 146 -7.41 30.82 -18.78
C MET A 146 -7.75 31.17 -17.32
N THR A 147 -7.24 30.40 -16.36
CA THR A 147 -7.36 30.68 -14.92
C THR A 147 -6.71 32.01 -14.56
N LYS A 148 -5.50 32.31 -15.08
CA LYS A 148 -4.87 33.63 -14.88
C LYS A 148 -5.70 34.78 -15.44
N ASN A 149 -6.27 34.62 -16.63
CA ASN A 149 -7.18 35.62 -17.19
C ASN A 149 -8.43 35.83 -16.32
N VAL A 150 -8.99 34.75 -15.74
CA VAL A 150 -10.12 34.84 -14.82
C VAL A 150 -9.71 35.55 -13.53
N GLU A 151 -8.53 35.25 -12.99
CA GLU A 151 -7.97 35.93 -11.82
C GLU A 151 -7.83 37.44 -12.05
N ASP A 152 -7.28 37.84 -13.20
CA ASP A 152 -7.18 39.24 -13.60
C ASP A 152 -8.57 39.89 -13.69
N HIS A 153 -9.56 39.20 -14.25
CA HIS A 153 -10.92 39.70 -14.35
C HIS A 153 -11.59 39.86 -12.98
N VAL A 154 -11.39 38.90 -12.07
CA VAL A 154 -11.87 38.97 -10.68
C VAL A 154 -11.24 40.16 -9.96
N ASN A 155 -9.96 40.43 -10.16
CA ASN A 155 -9.28 41.60 -9.59
C ASN A 155 -9.87 42.93 -10.11
N VAL A 156 -10.23 42.99 -11.39
CA VAL A 156 -10.91 44.17 -11.97
C VAL A 156 -12.30 44.37 -11.38
N VAL A 157 -13.07 43.28 -11.23
CA VAL A 157 -14.41 43.31 -10.62
C VAL A 157 -14.33 43.73 -9.16
N LEU A 158 -13.34 43.24 -8.41
CA LEU A 158 -13.11 43.62 -7.01
C LEU A 158 -12.87 45.13 -6.89
N LYS A 159 -12.00 45.70 -7.74
CA LYS A 159 -11.75 47.16 -7.78
C LYS A 159 -13.00 47.95 -8.11
N HIS A 160 -13.82 47.48 -9.06
CA HIS A 160 -15.10 48.13 -9.36
C HIS A 160 -16.08 48.05 -8.19
N ALA A 161 -16.15 46.91 -7.50
CA ALA A 161 -17.01 46.74 -6.34
C ALA A 161 -16.61 47.69 -5.19
N GLU A 162 -15.32 47.87 -4.96
CA GLU A 162 -14.78 48.82 -3.99
C GLU A 162 -15.15 50.27 -4.35
N ALA A 163 -14.99 50.65 -5.62
CA ALA A 163 -15.39 51.99 -6.09
C ALA A 163 -16.91 52.23 -5.93
N VAL A 164 -17.74 51.24 -6.27
CA VAL A 164 -19.20 51.31 -6.09
C VAL A 164 -19.56 51.41 -4.61
N TYR A 165 -18.85 50.71 -3.73
CA TYR A 165 -19.07 50.79 -2.28
C TYR A 165 -18.77 52.18 -1.73
N GLU A 166 -17.62 52.78 -2.08
CA GLU A 166 -17.30 54.14 -1.66
C GLU A 166 -18.30 55.16 -2.22
N GLN A 167 -18.70 55.02 -3.49
CA GLN A 167 -19.73 55.89 -4.07
C GLN A 167 -21.09 55.73 -3.37
N SER A 168 -21.47 54.51 -3.00
CA SER A 168 -22.69 54.26 -2.22
C SER A 168 -22.65 54.92 -0.84
N LYS A 169 -21.47 54.99 -0.21
CA LYS A 169 -21.26 55.64 1.08
C LYS A 169 -21.35 57.17 0.96
N GLU A 170 -20.80 57.76 -0.09
CA GLU A 170 -20.98 59.19 -0.40
C GLU A 170 -22.45 59.55 -0.65
N ILE A 171 -23.19 58.70 -1.38
CA ILE A 171 -24.63 58.88 -1.62
C ILE A 171 -25.40 58.80 -0.30
N ALA A 172 -25.06 57.85 0.58
CA ALA A 172 -25.69 57.74 1.90
C ALA A 172 -25.43 59.00 2.76
N GLY A 173 -24.21 59.54 2.73
CA GLY A 173 -23.88 60.82 3.36
C GLY A 173 -24.71 61.98 2.79
N SER A 174 -24.79 62.07 1.46
CA SER A 174 -25.61 63.07 0.76
C SER A 174 -27.10 62.96 1.10
N GLN A 175 -27.65 61.74 1.24
CA GLN A 175 -29.03 61.53 1.67
C GLN A 175 -29.28 62.02 3.10
N SER A 176 -28.32 61.81 4.00
CA SER A 176 -28.40 62.31 5.38
C SER A 176 -28.43 63.84 5.43
N GLU A 177 -27.54 64.51 4.67
CA GLU A 177 -27.52 65.98 4.58
C GLU A 177 -28.82 66.53 3.97
N LEU A 178 -29.37 65.84 2.96
CA LEU A 178 -30.64 66.22 2.35
C LEU A 178 -31.81 66.09 3.34
N GLN A 179 -31.82 65.05 4.17
CA GLN A 179 -32.83 64.85 5.22
C GLN A 179 -32.74 65.96 6.29
N GLU A 180 -31.53 66.34 6.69
CA GLU A 180 -31.32 67.47 7.60
C GLU A 180 -31.81 68.79 6.97
N SER A 181 -31.46 69.03 5.70
CA SER A 181 -31.89 70.21 4.95
C SER A 181 -33.42 70.28 4.82
N GLN A 182 -34.09 69.15 4.60
CA GLN A 182 -35.55 69.06 4.59
C GLN A 182 -36.16 69.39 5.97
N ALA A 183 -35.55 68.92 7.06
CA ALA A 183 -36.00 69.25 8.41
C ALA A 183 -35.83 70.75 8.72
N GLN A 184 -34.71 71.36 8.34
CA GLN A 184 -34.49 72.80 8.47
C GLN A 184 -35.49 73.61 7.63
N MET A 185 -35.77 73.17 6.40
CA MET A 185 -36.77 73.81 5.53
C MET A 185 -38.17 73.74 6.14
N LYS A 186 -38.55 72.59 6.71
CA LYS A 186 -39.82 72.43 7.43
C LYS A 186 -39.93 73.43 8.59
N ASN A 187 -38.90 73.54 9.43
CA ASN A 187 -38.90 74.48 10.55
C ASN A 187 -39.03 75.94 10.09
N LYS A 188 -38.29 76.34 9.03
CA LYS A 188 -38.40 77.69 8.44
C LYS A 188 -39.78 77.96 7.83
N LEU A 189 -40.42 76.96 7.23
CA LEU A 189 -41.76 77.08 6.68
C LEU A 189 -42.79 77.27 7.79
N GLU A 190 -42.65 76.54 8.91
CA GLU A 190 -43.51 76.68 10.09
C GLU A 190 -43.38 78.07 10.71
N GLU A 191 -42.15 78.57 10.89
CA GLU A 191 -41.89 79.95 11.33
C GLU A 191 -42.50 80.99 10.37
N SER A 192 -42.33 80.79 9.06
CA SER A 192 -42.93 81.67 8.04
C SER A 192 -44.46 81.66 8.10
N MET A 193 -45.06 80.49 8.38
CA MET A 193 -46.51 80.33 8.50
C MET A 193 -47.07 81.04 9.73
N GLU A 194 -46.36 81.02 10.87
CA GLU A 194 -46.73 81.80 12.06
C GLU A 194 -46.72 83.31 11.77
N VAL A 195 -45.69 83.81 11.08
CA VAL A 195 -45.62 85.23 10.67
C VAL A 195 -46.78 85.58 9.73
N LEU A 196 -47.09 84.71 8.77
CA LEU A 196 -48.18 84.90 7.81
C LEU A 196 -49.54 84.93 8.52
N HIS A 197 -49.76 84.03 9.48
CA HIS A 197 -50.99 83.98 10.26
C HIS A 197 -51.17 85.26 11.10
N LYS A 198 -50.10 85.76 11.72
CA LYS A 198 -50.12 87.02 12.48
C LYS A 198 -50.42 88.23 11.58
N SER A 199 -49.89 88.23 10.36
CA SER A 199 -50.18 89.27 9.35
C SER A 199 -51.64 89.20 8.89
N TYR A 200 -52.16 87.99 8.66
CA TYR A 200 -53.57 87.75 8.32
C TYR A 200 -54.52 88.26 9.42
N ASP A 201 -54.24 87.99 10.69
CA ASP A 201 -55.05 88.49 11.81
C ASP A 201 -55.07 90.03 11.88
N ASN A 202 -53.92 90.67 11.62
CA ASN A 202 -53.83 92.13 11.55
C ASN A 202 -54.66 92.70 10.39
N VAL A 203 -54.67 92.03 9.23
CA VAL A 203 -55.52 92.40 8.09
C VAL A 203 -57.00 92.24 8.44
N VAL A 204 -57.41 91.16 9.11
CA VAL A 204 -58.79 90.94 9.56
C VAL A 204 -59.22 92.03 10.54
N GLN A 205 -58.32 92.46 11.42
CA GLN A 205 -58.56 93.56 12.36
C GLN A 205 -58.74 94.91 11.64
N GLU A 206 -57.87 95.23 10.68
CA GLU A 206 -58.01 96.44 9.85
C GLU A 206 -59.28 96.42 8.97
N ILE A 207 -59.66 95.26 8.40
CA ILE A 207 -60.93 95.11 7.67
C ILE A 207 -62.13 95.35 8.60
N SER A 208 -62.07 94.86 9.84
CA SER A 208 -63.13 95.09 10.84
C SER A 208 -63.24 96.57 11.21
N ARG A 209 -62.11 97.27 11.28
CA ARG A 209 -62.06 98.71 11.49
C ARG A 209 -62.64 99.49 10.30
N LEU A 210 -62.26 99.13 9.07
CA LEU A 210 -62.84 99.70 7.84
C LEU A 210 -64.35 99.47 7.76
N LYS A 211 -64.83 98.29 8.16
CA LYS A 211 -66.28 98.00 8.25
C LYS A 211 -66.98 98.97 9.20
N ASN A 212 -66.41 99.23 10.38
CA ASN A 212 -66.98 100.19 11.33
C ASN A 212 -66.96 101.63 10.78
N GLU A 213 -65.89 102.03 10.09
CA GLU A 213 -65.81 103.32 9.39
C GLU A 213 -66.87 103.43 8.28
N ALA A 214 -67.12 102.34 7.53
CA ALA A 214 -68.16 102.28 6.50
C ALA A 214 -69.58 102.39 7.06
N VAL A 215 -69.86 101.79 8.23
CA VAL A 215 -71.16 101.94 8.94
C VAL A 215 -71.40 103.39 9.36
N GLU A 216 -70.37 104.11 9.81
CA GLU A 216 -70.47 105.54 10.13
C GLU A 216 -70.68 106.41 8.88
N ILE A 217 -70.08 106.04 7.74
CA ILE A 217 -70.36 106.67 6.44
C ILE A 217 -71.81 106.44 6.02
N GLU A 218 -72.32 105.20 6.12
CA GLU A 218 -73.72 104.86 5.81
C GLU A 218 -74.70 105.68 6.64
N LYS A 219 -74.44 105.85 7.94
CA LYS A 219 -75.23 106.69 8.84
C LYS A 219 -75.21 108.17 8.44
N LYS A 220 -74.08 108.68 7.95
CA LYS A 220 -73.98 110.03 7.38
C LYS A 220 -74.72 110.15 6.05
N ILE A 221 -74.66 109.13 5.19
CA ILE A 221 -75.43 109.07 3.94
C ILE A 221 -76.93 109.06 4.22
N GLY A 222 -77.41 108.34 5.24
CA GLY A 222 -78.81 108.36 5.67
C GLY A 222 -79.28 109.78 6.06
N LYS A 223 -78.47 110.51 6.84
CA LYS A 223 -78.76 111.91 7.20
C LYS A 223 -78.76 112.85 5.98
N VAL A 224 -77.91 112.60 4.99
CA VAL A 224 -77.89 113.35 3.73
C VAL A 224 -79.10 112.97 2.86
N GLY A 225 -79.50 111.71 2.83
CA GLY A 225 -80.69 111.20 2.12
C GLY A 225 -81.99 111.84 2.63
N ASP A 226 -82.15 111.94 3.95
CA ASP A 226 -83.30 112.61 4.57
C ASP A 226 -83.31 114.12 4.28
N ALA A 227 -82.13 114.77 4.23
CA ALA A 227 -81.98 116.17 3.84
C ALA A 227 -82.18 116.41 2.33
N MET A 228 -81.87 115.41 1.49
CA MET A 228 -81.99 115.45 0.02
C MET A 228 -83.44 115.22 -0.42
N ALA A 229 -84.18 114.33 0.25
CA ALA A 229 -85.61 114.12 0.04
C ALA A 229 -86.44 115.40 0.33
N SER A 230 -86.01 116.22 1.30
CA SER A 230 -86.65 117.50 1.62
C SER A 230 -86.31 118.65 0.65
N LYS A 231 -85.27 118.52 -0.19
CA LYS A 231 -84.81 119.57 -1.13
C LYS A 231 -85.10 119.26 -2.61
N MET A 232 -85.45 118.00 -2.93
CA MET A 232 -85.68 117.52 -4.32
C MET A 232 -87.00 118.00 -4.95
N ASN A 233 -87.97 118.48 -4.16
CA ASN A 233 -89.24 119.03 -4.68
C ASN A 233 -89.11 120.46 -5.27
N THR A 234 -87.95 121.11 -5.21
CA THR A 234 -87.77 122.51 -5.66
C THR A 234 -86.73 122.69 -6.77
N LEU A 235 -86.09 121.61 -7.23
CA LEU A 235 -85.01 121.62 -8.24
C LEU A 235 -85.34 120.90 -9.56
N GLN A 236 -86.60 120.49 -9.75
CA GLN A 236 -87.08 119.86 -11.00
C GLN A 236 -87.43 120.89 -12.10
N SER A 237 -87.55 122.20 -11.80
CA SER A 237 -87.98 123.22 -12.78
C SER A 237 -86.88 124.15 -13.30
N LYS A 238 -85.59 123.84 -13.09
CA LYS A 238 -84.50 124.78 -13.43
C LYS A 238 -83.16 124.17 -13.87
N ALA A 239 -83.17 123.07 -14.63
CA ALA A 239 -81.94 122.54 -15.24
C ALA A 239 -82.16 121.81 -16.58
N ASN A 240 -83.09 122.31 -17.41
CA ASN A 240 -82.89 122.29 -18.86
C ASN A 240 -82.09 123.57 -19.18
N ASP A 241 -81.01 123.42 -19.97
CA ASP A 241 -80.09 124.46 -20.45
C ASP A 241 -78.86 124.80 -19.61
N ILE A 242 -77.97 123.81 -19.39
CA ILE A 242 -76.51 123.95 -19.61
C ILE A 242 -76.03 122.54 -20.04
N GLY A 243 -75.60 122.24 -21.24
CA GLY A 243 -74.83 123.08 -22.15
C GLY A 243 -73.45 122.42 -22.35
N ASN A 244 -73.42 121.47 -23.29
CA ASN A 244 -72.25 120.88 -23.94
C ASN A 244 -70.91 121.61 -23.73
N LEU A 245 -69.91 120.88 -23.25
CA LEU A 245 -68.58 120.93 -23.84
C LEU A 245 -68.19 119.51 -24.25
N ALA A 246 -68.25 119.30 -25.55
CA ALA A 246 -67.92 118.06 -26.23
C ALA A 246 -66.42 117.76 -26.17
N GLY A 247 -66.13 116.45 -26.10
CA GLY A 247 -65.15 115.79 -26.95
C GLY A 247 -63.68 116.10 -26.68
N ILE A 248 -62.96 115.07 -26.21
CA ILE A 248 -61.74 114.58 -26.87
C ILE A 248 -61.37 113.20 -26.29
N SER A 249 -61.05 112.28 -27.21
CA SER A 249 -60.18 111.12 -27.03
C SER A 249 -60.75 109.87 -26.36
N LEU A 250 -61.72 109.30 -27.07
CA LEU A 250 -61.75 107.87 -27.34
C LEU A 250 -60.61 107.54 -28.34
N ASP A 251 -59.34 107.62 -27.90
CA ASP A 251 -58.20 107.04 -28.65
C ASP A 251 -56.97 106.73 -27.77
N LYS A 252 -57.17 106.40 -26.49
CA LYS A 252 -56.10 105.88 -25.61
C LYS A 252 -56.40 104.55 -24.92
N GLN A 253 -57.51 103.90 -25.25
CA GLN A 253 -57.81 102.55 -24.76
C GLN A 253 -57.77 101.47 -25.86
N LYS A 254 -57.01 101.73 -26.93
CA LYS A 254 -56.65 100.71 -27.93
C LYS A 254 -55.35 99.95 -27.58
N GLN A 255 -54.70 100.30 -26.47
CA GLN A 255 -53.40 99.73 -26.06
C GLN A 255 -53.48 98.83 -24.83
N LEU A 256 -54.60 98.13 -24.65
CA LEU A 256 -54.81 97.19 -23.55
C LEU A 256 -55.30 95.80 -24.01
N LEU A 257 -55.45 95.59 -25.33
CA LEU A 257 -55.92 94.32 -25.91
C LEU A 257 -54.86 93.54 -26.71
N ASP A 258 -53.66 94.10 -26.95
CA ASP A 258 -52.55 93.37 -27.60
C ASP A 258 -51.68 92.57 -26.60
N GLY A 259 -51.83 92.82 -25.29
CA GLY A 259 -51.05 92.13 -24.25
C GLY A 259 -51.66 90.82 -23.75
N GLN A 260 -52.94 90.54 -24.06
CA GLN A 260 -53.66 89.37 -23.55
C GLN A 260 -53.71 88.18 -24.52
N SER A 261 -53.35 88.35 -25.80
CA SER A 261 -53.22 87.24 -26.76
C SER A 261 -51.93 86.44 -26.58
N VAL A 262 -50.83 87.10 -26.20
CA VAL A 262 -49.50 86.47 -26.03
C VAL A 262 -49.42 85.57 -24.80
N ALA A 263 -50.24 85.81 -23.77
CA ALA A 263 -50.33 84.93 -22.59
C ALA A 263 -51.21 83.68 -22.83
N LEU A 264 -52.11 83.72 -23.82
CA LEU A 264 -52.98 82.60 -24.17
C LEU A 264 -52.27 81.58 -25.06
N ASP A 265 -51.43 82.04 -25.99
CA ASP A 265 -50.59 81.17 -26.84
C ASP A 265 -49.53 80.38 -26.03
N GLY A 266 -49.03 80.96 -24.94
CA GLY A 266 -48.09 80.28 -24.03
C GLY A 266 -48.75 79.17 -23.18
N LEU A 267 -50.03 79.32 -22.84
CA LEU A 267 -50.79 78.30 -22.12
C LEU A 267 -51.13 77.11 -23.02
N GLU A 268 -51.44 77.36 -24.30
CA GLU A 268 -51.68 76.32 -25.29
C GLU A 268 -50.42 75.49 -25.59
N PHE A 269 -49.25 76.14 -25.66
CA PHE A 269 -47.97 75.47 -25.84
C PHE A 269 -47.60 74.58 -24.64
N LEU A 270 -47.78 75.06 -23.41
CA LEU A 270 -47.53 74.27 -22.18
C LEU A 270 -48.47 73.06 -22.04
N THR A 271 -49.74 73.23 -22.41
CA THR A 271 -50.73 72.13 -22.35
C THR A 271 -50.39 71.05 -23.37
N LYS A 272 -49.92 71.44 -24.56
CA LYS A 272 -49.47 70.52 -25.63
C LYS A 272 -48.15 69.82 -25.28
N PHE A 273 -47.22 70.53 -24.65
CA PHE A 273 -45.95 69.95 -24.20
C PHE A 273 -46.17 68.94 -23.05
N GLN A 274 -47.08 69.22 -22.12
CA GLN A 274 -47.45 68.29 -21.05
C GLN A 274 -48.17 67.04 -21.60
N SER A 275 -49.08 67.18 -22.56
CA SER A 275 -49.73 66.01 -23.16
C SER A 275 -48.76 65.13 -23.95
N GLN A 276 -47.79 65.74 -24.64
CA GLN A 276 -46.80 64.99 -25.44
C GLN A 276 -45.76 64.27 -24.57
N ALA A 277 -45.30 64.90 -23.48
CA ALA A 277 -44.41 64.25 -22.50
C ALA A 277 -45.12 63.11 -21.74
N LEU A 278 -46.42 63.23 -21.49
CA LEU A 278 -47.22 62.18 -20.86
C LEU A 278 -47.42 60.97 -21.79
N GLU A 279 -47.65 61.21 -23.09
CA GLU A 279 -47.79 60.16 -24.12
C GLU A 279 -46.47 59.41 -24.34
N GLU A 280 -45.34 60.12 -24.39
CA GLU A 280 -44.00 59.53 -24.50
C GLU A 280 -43.60 58.73 -23.25
N SER A 281 -43.94 59.24 -22.05
CA SER A 281 -43.74 58.50 -20.79
C SER A 281 -44.60 57.24 -20.72
N ARG A 282 -45.83 57.29 -21.26
CA ARG A 282 -46.74 56.14 -21.34
C ARG A 282 -46.25 55.08 -22.32
N GLY A 283 -45.72 55.49 -23.48
CA GLY A 283 -45.09 54.60 -24.45
C GLY A 283 -43.82 53.93 -23.91
N ALA A 284 -42.99 54.68 -23.18
CA ALA A 284 -41.80 54.14 -22.51
C ALA A 284 -42.19 53.14 -21.40
N LEU A 285 -43.20 53.44 -20.57
CA LEU A 285 -43.73 52.53 -19.55
C LEU A 285 -44.32 51.25 -20.15
N GLN A 286 -44.96 51.35 -21.32
CA GLN A 286 -45.55 50.19 -22.00
C GLN A 286 -44.46 49.28 -22.58
N GLN A 287 -43.38 49.84 -23.14
CA GLN A 287 -42.19 49.09 -23.54
C GLN A 287 -41.46 48.46 -22.34
N LEU A 288 -41.41 49.16 -21.20
CA LEU A 288 -40.78 48.66 -19.97
C LEU A 288 -41.61 47.54 -19.31
N ALA A 289 -42.94 47.62 -19.39
CA ALA A 289 -43.85 46.56 -18.95
C ALA A 289 -43.78 45.31 -19.87
N GLU A 290 -43.65 45.51 -21.19
CA GLU A 290 -43.46 44.42 -22.15
C GLU A 290 -42.09 43.76 -21.99
N LEU A 291 -41.03 44.55 -21.77
CA LEU A 291 -39.69 44.06 -21.44
C LEU A 291 -39.68 43.31 -20.08
N GLY A 292 -40.40 43.84 -19.08
CA GLY A 292 -40.56 43.24 -17.76
C GLY A 292 -41.26 41.88 -17.82
N ASN A 293 -42.39 41.77 -18.53
CA ASN A 293 -43.08 40.49 -18.73
C ASN A 293 -42.21 39.48 -19.50
N LYS A 294 -41.47 39.93 -20.51
CA LYS A 294 -40.56 39.07 -21.27
C LYS A 294 -39.35 38.59 -20.45
N GLN A 295 -38.85 39.42 -19.53
CA GLN A 295 -37.83 38.99 -18.56
C GLN A 295 -38.41 38.05 -17.49
N GLN A 296 -39.65 38.26 -17.05
CA GLN A 296 -40.34 37.39 -16.09
C GLN A 296 -40.56 35.98 -16.66
N ASP A 297 -41.00 35.87 -17.92
CA ASP A 297 -41.17 34.58 -18.60
C ASP A 297 -39.82 33.87 -18.82
N GLN A 298 -38.76 34.61 -19.17
CA GLN A 298 -37.42 34.05 -19.29
C GLN A 298 -36.86 33.57 -17.94
N LEU A 299 -37.15 34.28 -16.85
CA LEU A 299 -36.76 33.86 -15.50
C LEU A 299 -37.51 32.61 -15.05
N LEU A 300 -38.82 32.51 -15.34
CA LEU A 300 -39.61 31.31 -15.07
C LEU A 300 -39.07 30.10 -15.85
N GLN A 301 -38.73 30.28 -17.12
CA GLN A 301 -38.15 29.22 -17.95
C GLN A 301 -36.75 28.80 -17.47
N LYS A 302 -35.93 29.76 -17.02
CA LYS A 302 -34.63 29.50 -16.40
C LYS A 302 -34.76 28.79 -15.05
N GLN A 303 -35.80 29.11 -14.27
CA GLN A 303 -36.07 28.50 -12.98
C GLN A 303 -36.58 27.07 -13.13
N GLU A 304 -37.41 26.77 -14.14
CA GLU A 304 -37.85 25.40 -14.46
C GLU A 304 -36.68 24.53 -14.97
N LEU A 305 -35.79 25.10 -15.80
CA LEU A 305 -34.57 24.43 -16.24
C LEU A 305 -33.60 24.19 -15.07
N LEU A 306 -33.49 25.16 -14.15
CA LEU A 306 -32.72 25.01 -12.91
C LEU A 306 -33.31 23.94 -12.00
N GLN A 307 -34.63 23.89 -11.82
CA GLN A 307 -35.30 22.86 -11.04
C GLN A 307 -35.03 21.46 -11.63
N GLN A 308 -35.17 21.30 -12.95
CA GLN A 308 -34.94 20.03 -13.64
C GLN A 308 -33.46 19.58 -13.57
N THR A 309 -32.52 20.53 -13.64
CA THR A 309 -31.09 20.22 -13.46
C THR A 309 -30.75 19.94 -12.01
N HIS A 310 -31.42 20.58 -11.04
CA HIS A 310 -31.28 20.28 -9.62
C HIS A 310 -31.83 18.90 -9.27
N ASP A 311 -32.98 18.52 -9.82
CA ASP A 311 -33.56 17.19 -9.62
C ASP A 311 -32.68 16.09 -10.25
N ARG A 312 -32.15 16.32 -11.46
CA ARG A 312 -31.15 15.41 -12.06
C ARG A 312 -29.86 15.33 -11.25
N LEU A 313 -29.41 16.43 -10.67
CA LEU A 313 -28.21 16.44 -9.83
C LEU A 313 -28.47 15.73 -8.51
N ALA A 314 -29.65 15.88 -7.91
CA ALA A 314 -30.05 15.18 -6.70
C ALA A 314 -30.18 13.67 -6.95
N GLU A 315 -30.79 13.25 -8.06
CA GLU A 315 -30.89 11.85 -8.47
C GLU A 315 -29.51 11.24 -8.77
N ASN A 316 -28.65 11.97 -9.50
CA ASN A 316 -27.27 11.55 -9.73
C ASN A 316 -26.47 11.49 -8.42
N SER A 317 -26.68 12.43 -7.50
CA SER A 317 -26.00 12.41 -6.20
C SER A 317 -26.44 11.22 -5.36
N LYS A 318 -27.73 10.85 -5.40
CA LYS A 318 -28.28 9.69 -4.70
C LYS A 318 -27.73 8.38 -5.26
N THR A 319 -27.69 8.24 -6.58
CA THR A 319 -27.10 7.05 -7.22
C THR A 319 -25.59 6.96 -6.99
N ILE A 320 -24.88 8.10 -6.94
CA ILE A 320 -23.48 8.14 -6.52
C ILE A 320 -23.33 7.72 -5.06
N LEU A 321 -24.21 8.19 -4.16
CA LEU A 321 -24.18 7.83 -2.74
C LEU A 321 -24.45 6.32 -2.53
N GLU A 322 -25.42 5.75 -3.23
CA GLU A 322 -25.70 4.31 -3.24
C GLU A 322 -24.49 3.53 -3.81
N SER A 323 -23.83 4.07 -4.83
CA SER A 323 -22.61 3.46 -5.38
C SER A 323 -21.41 3.57 -4.43
N GLN A 324 -21.35 4.65 -3.63
CA GLN A 324 -20.30 4.90 -2.64
C GLN A 324 -20.50 4.02 -1.39
N GLU A 325 -21.73 3.83 -0.92
CA GLU A 325 -22.06 2.89 0.15
C GLU A 325 -21.76 1.44 -0.29
N ALA A 326 -22.08 1.09 -1.55
CA ALA A 326 -21.71 -0.19 -2.14
C ALA A 326 -20.17 -0.34 -2.29
N PHE A 327 -19.46 0.76 -2.59
CA PHE A 327 -18.01 0.78 -2.66
C PHE A 327 -17.36 0.66 -1.29
N GLU A 328 -17.84 1.36 -0.26
CA GLU A 328 -17.37 1.27 1.12
C GLU A 328 -17.59 -0.13 1.68
N SER A 329 -18.76 -0.74 1.43
CA SER A 329 -19.04 -2.13 1.79
C SER A 329 -18.11 -3.13 1.07
N LYS A 330 -17.83 -2.90 -0.22
CA LYS A 330 -16.87 -3.72 -0.99
C LYS A 330 -15.42 -3.48 -0.54
N GLN A 331 -15.07 -2.26 -0.16
CA GLN A 331 -13.74 -1.91 0.31
C GLN A 331 -13.50 -2.47 1.71
N ALA A 332 -14.49 -2.39 2.61
CA ALA A 332 -14.44 -3.00 3.93
C ALA A 332 -14.32 -4.54 3.85
N SER A 333 -15.10 -5.19 2.98
CA SER A 333 -14.97 -6.63 2.75
C SER A 333 -13.66 -7.02 2.07
N MET A 334 -13.12 -6.19 1.17
CA MET A 334 -11.79 -6.38 0.61
C MET A 334 -10.70 -6.25 1.67
N PHE A 335 -10.76 -5.24 2.55
CA PHE A 335 -9.79 -5.09 3.64
C PHE A 335 -9.85 -6.25 4.63
N VAL A 336 -11.04 -6.77 4.96
CA VAL A 336 -11.18 -7.98 5.79
C VAL A 336 -10.59 -9.20 5.09
N ALA A 337 -10.77 -9.34 3.77
CA ALA A 337 -10.16 -10.43 3.01
C ALA A 337 -8.63 -10.30 2.93
N LEU A 338 -8.12 -9.08 2.79
CA LEU A 338 -6.70 -8.76 2.71
C LEU A 338 -6.02 -8.98 4.07
N ASP A 339 -6.66 -8.61 5.18
CA ASP A 339 -6.19 -8.88 6.54
C ASP A 339 -6.16 -10.39 6.83
N LYS A 340 -7.18 -11.14 6.40
CA LYS A 340 -7.16 -12.61 6.46
C LYS A 340 -6.04 -13.22 5.61
N LEU A 341 -5.76 -12.66 4.44
CA LEU A 341 -4.67 -13.10 3.58
C LEU A 341 -3.31 -12.82 4.22
N PHE A 342 -3.12 -11.65 4.85
CA PHE A 342 -1.90 -11.33 5.59
C PHE A 342 -1.74 -12.19 6.83
N ALA A 343 -2.80 -12.45 7.59
CA ALA A 343 -2.77 -13.36 8.72
C ALA A 343 -2.39 -14.79 8.27
N LEU A 344 -2.96 -15.27 7.16
CA LEU A 344 -2.62 -16.57 6.56
C LEU A 344 -1.17 -16.60 6.05
N HIS A 345 -0.73 -15.54 5.36
CA HIS A 345 0.64 -15.44 4.86
C HIS A 345 1.65 -15.42 6.01
N ASN A 346 1.38 -14.66 7.07
CA ASN A 346 2.23 -14.62 8.27
C ASN A 346 2.26 -15.96 9.00
N ALA A 347 1.12 -16.65 9.12
CA ALA A 347 1.06 -18.00 9.69
C ALA A 347 1.86 -19.02 8.85
N MET A 348 1.71 -19.00 7.52
CA MET A 348 2.44 -19.87 6.60
C MET A 348 3.95 -19.60 6.64
N LEU A 349 4.35 -18.34 6.73
CA LEU A 349 5.75 -17.92 6.80
C LEU A 349 6.38 -18.38 8.14
N LEU A 350 5.64 -18.28 9.24
CA LEU A 350 6.05 -18.81 10.55
C LEU A 350 6.24 -20.33 10.51
N GLU A 351 5.28 -21.08 9.95
CA GLU A 351 5.37 -22.54 9.81
C GLU A 351 6.60 -22.96 8.97
N THR A 352 6.87 -22.26 7.88
CA THR A 352 8.03 -22.52 7.02
C THR A 352 9.35 -22.26 7.76
N ARG A 353 9.43 -21.20 8.57
CA ARG A 353 10.63 -20.89 9.37
C ARG A 353 10.87 -21.94 10.46
N LEU A 354 9.81 -22.41 11.12
CA LEU A 354 9.92 -23.47 12.12
C LEU A 354 10.44 -24.78 11.48
N ILE A 355 9.93 -25.18 10.32
CA ILE A 355 10.41 -26.37 9.59
C ILE A 355 11.90 -26.25 9.28
N LYS A 356 12.35 -25.08 8.79
CA LYS A 356 13.76 -24.83 8.49
C LYS A 356 14.65 -24.93 9.74
N ALA A 357 14.20 -24.40 10.88
CA ALA A 357 14.93 -24.49 12.15
C ALA A 357 15.04 -25.95 12.62
N PHE A 358 13.96 -26.73 12.55
CA PHE A 358 13.98 -28.15 12.91
C PHE A 358 14.99 -28.95 12.08
N VAL A 359 15.04 -28.75 10.76
CA VAL A 359 16.01 -29.42 9.88
C VAL A 359 17.45 -29.05 10.26
N PHE A 360 17.73 -27.77 10.55
CA PHE A 360 19.05 -27.31 10.96
C PHE A 360 19.53 -27.96 12.27
N TYR A 361 18.68 -28.00 13.30
CA TYR A 361 19.03 -28.62 14.57
C TYR A 361 19.16 -30.14 14.47
N PHE A 362 18.33 -30.80 13.66
CA PHE A 362 18.46 -32.24 13.40
C PHE A 362 19.82 -32.60 12.80
N ILE A 363 20.26 -31.85 11.78
CA ILE A 363 21.59 -32.03 11.17
C ILE A 363 22.70 -31.72 12.20
N SER A 364 22.54 -30.66 13.01
CA SER A 364 23.52 -30.28 14.03
C SER A 364 23.68 -31.35 15.12
N ILE A 365 22.60 -31.98 15.57
CA ILE A 365 22.62 -33.10 16.52
C ILE A 365 23.37 -34.30 15.91
N PHE A 366 23.13 -34.60 14.63
CA PHE A 366 23.82 -35.69 13.93
C PHE A 366 25.33 -35.41 13.81
N ILE A 367 25.72 -34.19 13.46
CA ILE A 367 27.13 -33.78 13.39
C ILE A 367 27.78 -33.86 14.78
N LEU A 368 27.12 -33.35 15.83
CA LEU A 368 27.65 -33.47 17.20
C LEU A 368 27.75 -34.92 17.66
N HIS A 369 26.80 -35.77 17.28
CA HIS A 369 26.86 -37.20 17.59
C HIS A 369 28.08 -37.86 16.93
N MET A 370 28.33 -37.54 15.66
CA MET A 370 29.50 -38.02 14.93
C MET A 370 30.81 -37.51 15.55
N LEU A 371 30.91 -36.21 15.85
CA LEU A 371 32.12 -35.61 16.45
C LEU A 371 32.41 -36.10 17.87
N THR A 372 31.38 -36.41 18.65
CA THR A 372 31.54 -36.90 20.03
C THR A 372 31.57 -38.43 20.14
N SER A 373 31.57 -39.16 19.02
CA SER A 373 31.62 -40.64 18.98
C SER A 373 32.92 -41.24 19.52
N THR A 374 33.99 -40.45 19.57
CA THR A 374 35.31 -40.86 20.04
C THR A 374 35.36 -40.90 21.58
N LYS A 375 36.03 -41.90 22.16
CA LYS A 375 36.16 -42.07 23.63
C LYS A 375 36.70 -40.80 24.34
N GLN A 376 37.52 -40.03 23.64
CA GLN A 376 38.16 -38.81 24.14
C GLN A 376 37.19 -37.67 24.50
N THR A 377 36.00 -37.65 23.90
CA THR A 377 35.05 -36.50 24.01
C THR A 377 33.67 -36.89 24.56
N TYR A 378 33.54 -38.11 25.09
CA TYR A 378 32.27 -38.66 25.60
C TYR A 378 31.67 -37.85 26.76
N VAL A 379 32.50 -37.34 27.67
CA VAL A 379 32.06 -36.58 28.86
C VAL A 379 31.38 -35.25 28.49
N VAL A 380 31.73 -34.67 27.34
CA VAL A 380 31.19 -33.37 26.87
C VAL A 380 29.88 -33.52 26.10
N ARG A 381 29.57 -34.73 25.62
CA ARG A 381 28.35 -35.03 24.85
C ARG A 381 27.04 -34.59 25.53
N PRO A 382 26.73 -34.95 26.80
CA PRO A 382 25.48 -34.53 27.42
C PRO A 382 25.39 -33.00 27.61
N LYS A 383 26.52 -32.33 27.89
CA LYS A 383 26.57 -30.86 28.03
C LYS A 383 26.26 -30.15 26.72
N LEU A 384 26.81 -30.64 25.60
CA LEU A 384 26.53 -30.10 24.26
C LEU A 384 25.09 -30.32 23.82
N TYR A 385 24.46 -31.47 24.15
CA TYR A 385 23.05 -31.70 23.83
C TYR A 385 22.12 -30.80 24.63
N ILE A 386 22.37 -30.60 25.93
CA ILE A 386 21.61 -29.65 26.75
C ILE A 386 21.73 -28.24 26.16
N GLY A 387 22.93 -27.83 25.74
CA GLY A 387 23.17 -26.55 25.09
C GLY A 387 22.41 -26.38 23.76
N ILE A 388 22.39 -27.40 22.88
CA ILE A 388 21.58 -27.38 21.66
C ILE A 388 20.08 -27.24 21.99
N SER A 389 19.59 -27.99 22.97
CA SER A 389 18.18 -27.96 23.36
C SER A 389 17.76 -26.59 23.87
N ILE A 390 18.56 -25.96 24.73
CA ILE A 390 18.32 -24.59 25.22
C ILE A 390 18.31 -23.59 24.06
N THR A 391 19.28 -23.69 23.15
CA THR A 391 19.38 -22.79 21.97
C THR A 391 18.17 -22.94 21.05
N CYS A 392 17.70 -24.17 20.83
CA CYS A 392 16.49 -24.45 20.05
C CYS A 392 15.23 -23.87 20.71
N LEU A 393 15.07 -24.01 22.04
CA LEU A 393 13.95 -23.42 22.78
C LEU A 393 13.95 -21.89 22.69
N ILE A 394 15.12 -21.26 22.80
CA ILE A 394 15.26 -19.80 22.63
C ILE A 394 14.86 -19.38 21.21
N GLU A 395 15.30 -20.10 20.18
CA GLU A 395 14.93 -19.78 18.80
C GLU A 395 13.42 -19.94 18.54
N VAL A 396 12.80 -21.00 19.05
CA VAL A 396 11.34 -21.20 18.95
C VAL A 396 10.57 -20.13 19.71
N ALA A 397 11.07 -19.70 20.88
CA ALA A 397 10.47 -18.62 21.66
C ALA A 397 10.54 -17.28 20.91
N ILE A 398 11.69 -16.96 20.31
CA ILE A 398 11.86 -15.75 19.47
C ILE A 398 10.92 -15.80 18.26
N LEU A 399 10.83 -16.93 17.55
CA LEU A 399 9.96 -17.05 16.38
C LEU A 399 8.47 -16.93 16.73
N ARG A 400 8.02 -17.43 17.89
CA ARG A 400 6.61 -17.34 18.31
C ARG A 400 6.21 -16.02 18.98
N HIS A 401 7.10 -15.42 19.77
CA HIS A 401 6.73 -14.32 20.67
C HIS A 401 7.38 -12.98 20.32
N ALA A 402 8.41 -12.93 19.47
CA ALA A 402 9.04 -11.65 19.14
C ALA A 402 8.21 -10.90 18.08
N THR A 403 7.64 -9.76 18.45
CA THR A 403 6.98 -8.81 17.55
C THR A 403 7.97 -7.81 16.91
N LEU A 404 9.27 -8.12 16.90
CA LEU A 404 10.31 -7.30 16.27
C LEU A 404 10.37 -7.53 14.75
N SER A 405 10.96 -6.56 14.03
CA SER A 405 11.10 -6.62 12.58
C SER A 405 11.84 -7.89 12.11
N ILE A 406 11.47 -8.39 10.93
CA ILE A 406 11.97 -9.64 10.35
C ILE A 406 13.52 -9.66 10.25
N GLU A 407 14.11 -8.50 9.95
CA GLU A 407 15.56 -8.34 9.83
C GLU A 407 16.27 -8.49 11.18
N GLN A 408 15.72 -7.88 12.23
CA GLN A 408 16.25 -7.98 13.60
C GLN A 408 16.13 -9.40 14.16
N GLN A 409 15.00 -10.08 13.92
CA GLN A 409 14.83 -11.49 14.32
C GLN A 409 15.91 -12.38 13.70
N THR A 410 16.18 -12.21 12.40
CA THR A 410 17.16 -13.03 11.67
C THR A 410 18.57 -12.77 12.17
N TRP A 411 18.90 -11.51 12.46
CA TRP A 411 20.19 -11.11 13.01
C TRP A 411 20.42 -11.69 14.42
N ILE A 412 19.43 -11.60 15.31
CA ILE A 412 19.49 -12.15 16.69
C ILE A 412 19.65 -13.67 16.65
N ILE A 413 18.88 -14.37 15.82
CA ILE A 413 18.96 -15.85 15.70
C ILE A 413 20.34 -16.28 15.19
N SER A 414 20.90 -15.56 14.21
CA SER A 414 22.24 -15.83 13.70
C SER A 414 23.32 -15.63 14.77
N LEU A 415 23.20 -14.55 15.57
CA LEU A 415 24.09 -14.26 16.68
C LEU A 415 24.07 -15.37 17.75
N VAL A 416 22.87 -15.79 18.17
CA VAL A 416 22.66 -16.86 19.16
C VAL A 416 23.27 -18.19 18.67
N ARG A 417 23.05 -18.55 17.40
CA ARG A 417 23.65 -19.75 16.80
C ARG A 417 25.18 -19.67 16.73
N SER A 418 25.72 -18.52 16.35
CA SER A 418 27.18 -18.31 16.25
C SER A 418 27.86 -18.45 17.62
N LEU A 419 27.28 -17.83 18.65
CA LEU A 419 27.79 -17.94 20.03
C LEU A 419 27.75 -19.37 20.55
N PHE A 420 26.69 -20.13 20.26
CA PHE A 420 26.59 -21.53 20.64
C PHE A 420 27.67 -22.38 19.96
N VAL A 421 27.89 -22.20 18.65
CA VAL A 421 28.92 -22.92 17.90
C VAL A 421 30.31 -22.60 18.45
N LEU A 422 30.60 -21.33 18.74
CA LEU A 422 31.88 -20.91 19.31
C LEU A 422 32.12 -21.54 20.69
N PHE A 423 31.10 -21.52 21.55
CA PHE A 423 31.16 -22.12 22.88
C PHE A 423 31.33 -23.66 22.79
N GLY A 424 30.61 -24.30 21.88
CA GLY A 424 30.71 -25.74 21.64
C GLY A 424 32.10 -26.13 21.11
N LEU A 425 32.68 -25.35 20.20
CA LEU A 425 34.05 -25.53 19.72
C LEU A 425 35.07 -25.36 20.85
N PHE A 426 34.91 -24.34 21.68
CA PHE A 426 35.80 -24.13 22.83
C PHE A 426 35.72 -25.29 23.82
N GLN A 427 34.52 -25.77 24.17
CA GLN A 427 34.36 -26.95 25.03
C GLN A 427 34.97 -28.21 24.42
N PHE A 428 34.81 -28.39 23.10
CA PHE A 428 35.37 -29.53 22.39
C PHE A 428 36.91 -29.48 22.36
N LEU A 429 37.50 -28.31 22.07
CA LEU A 429 38.94 -28.10 22.09
C LEU A 429 39.52 -28.23 23.50
N TYR A 430 38.83 -27.71 24.51
CA TYR A 430 39.22 -27.87 25.92
C TYR A 430 39.22 -29.35 26.32
N ALA A 431 38.23 -30.13 25.88
CA ALA A 431 38.17 -31.56 26.13
C ALA A 431 39.32 -32.32 25.45
N ILE A 432 39.65 -31.96 24.21
CA ILE A 432 40.80 -32.53 23.48
C ILE A 432 42.12 -32.19 24.22
N TRP A 433 42.28 -30.95 24.68
CA TRP A 433 43.51 -30.51 25.33
C TRP A 433 43.68 -31.09 26.74
N THR A 434 42.58 -31.24 27.48
CA THR A 434 42.58 -31.79 28.85
C THR A 434 42.55 -33.32 28.86
N PHE A 435 42.39 -33.97 27.70
CA PHE A 435 42.41 -35.43 27.60
C PHE A 435 43.82 -35.95 27.84
N ARG A 436 44.09 -36.34 29.09
CA ARG A 436 45.28 -37.12 29.48
C ARG A 436 44.93 -38.60 29.36
N ASP A 437 45.71 -39.35 28.60
CA ASP A 437 45.48 -40.78 28.38
C ASP A 437 45.77 -41.59 29.66
N LEU A 438 44.74 -41.69 30.51
CA LEU A 438 44.81 -42.34 31.82
C LEU A 438 45.02 -43.86 31.67
N GLU A 439 44.55 -44.48 30.59
CA GLU A 439 44.79 -45.91 30.33
C GLU A 439 46.27 -46.17 29.98
N LEU A 440 46.88 -45.32 29.16
CA LEU A 440 48.29 -45.45 28.79
C LEU A 440 49.22 -45.18 29.98
N ALA A 441 48.90 -44.19 30.82
CA ALA A 441 49.64 -43.88 32.04
C ALA A 441 49.53 -45.01 33.10
N ASN A 442 48.33 -45.58 33.29
CA ASN A 442 48.13 -46.70 34.21
C ASN A 442 48.86 -47.96 33.72
N HIS A 443 48.82 -48.24 32.42
CA HIS A 443 49.53 -49.39 31.85
C HIS A 443 51.05 -49.24 31.99
N HIS A 444 51.58 -48.02 31.77
CA HIS A 444 53.00 -47.71 32.01
C HIS A 444 53.39 -47.93 33.48
N MET A 445 52.56 -47.46 34.42
CA MET A 445 52.79 -47.62 35.87
C MET A 445 52.81 -49.10 36.29
N ILE A 446 51.89 -49.92 35.76
CA ILE A 446 51.88 -51.37 36.03
C ILE A 446 53.12 -52.07 35.45
N LEU A 447 53.57 -51.67 34.26
CA LEU A 447 54.76 -52.21 33.62
C LEU A 447 56.04 -51.83 34.39
N GLU A 448 56.08 -50.61 34.93
CA GLU A 448 57.14 -50.13 35.81
C GLU A 448 57.16 -50.90 37.15
N MET A 449 55.99 -51.16 37.75
CA MET A 449 55.86 -52.02 38.93
C MET A 449 56.33 -53.46 38.66
N TYR A 450 55.99 -54.02 37.50
CA TYR A 450 56.44 -55.37 37.12
C TYR A 450 57.96 -55.42 36.92
N LYS A 451 58.54 -54.42 36.26
CA LYS A 451 59.99 -54.34 36.02
C LYS A 451 60.77 -54.15 37.32
N ASN A 452 60.33 -53.25 38.19
CA ASN A 452 61.01 -52.95 39.46
C ASN A 452 60.91 -54.12 40.47
N ASN A 453 59.85 -54.94 40.40
CA ASN A 453 59.73 -56.16 41.22
C ASN A 453 60.52 -57.36 40.68
N THR A 454 61.01 -57.31 39.43
CA THR A 454 61.77 -58.43 38.84
C THR A 454 63.28 -58.33 39.12
N ASP A 455 63.81 -57.14 39.41
CA ASP A 455 65.24 -56.93 39.70
C ASP A 455 65.72 -57.24 41.15
N PRO A 456 64.92 -57.14 42.23
CA PRO A 456 65.38 -57.53 43.58
C PRO A 456 65.24 -59.03 43.89
N VAL A 457 64.51 -59.82 43.10
CA VAL A 457 64.22 -61.25 43.41
C VAL A 457 65.42 -62.18 43.13
N LYS A 458 66.47 -61.72 42.44
CA LYS A 458 67.72 -62.51 42.28
C LYS A 458 68.72 -62.35 43.44
N GLY A 459 68.39 -61.55 44.45
CA GLY A 459 69.40 -60.98 45.34
C GLY A 459 69.19 -61.14 46.84
N LYS A 460 68.47 -62.14 47.38
CA LYS A 460 68.63 -62.56 48.79
C LYS A 460 67.83 -63.81 49.15
N ARG A 461 68.61 -64.89 49.37
CA ARG A 461 68.56 -65.86 50.48
C ARG A 461 67.23 -66.61 50.70
N LEU A 462 67.15 -67.92 50.46
CA LEU A 462 68.01 -69.02 50.97
C LEU A 462 68.05 -69.04 52.51
N ASN A 463 67.52 -70.13 53.07
CA ASN A 463 67.45 -70.54 54.47
C ASN A 463 66.19 -70.08 55.23
N THR A 464 65.21 -70.97 55.40
CA THR A 464 64.96 -71.67 56.67
C THR A 464 63.76 -72.62 56.51
N GLU A 465 63.99 -73.88 56.85
CA GLU A 465 63.06 -74.99 56.92
C GLU A 465 62.29 -74.93 58.27
N CYS A 466 60.96 -75.06 58.27
CA CYS A 466 60.09 -75.55 59.37
C CYS A 466 58.66 -75.70 58.79
N SER A 467 58.14 -76.91 58.59
CA SER A 467 57.43 -77.80 59.54
C SER A 467 56.02 -77.32 59.88
N TRP A 468 55.05 -78.17 59.58
CA TRP A 468 53.61 -77.96 59.65
C TRP A 468 53.11 -77.99 61.09
N ASP A 469 52.64 -76.84 61.58
CA ASP A 469 51.45 -76.63 62.42
C ASP A 469 51.54 -75.25 63.12
N SER A 470 50.41 -74.54 63.13
CA SER A 470 50.15 -73.29 63.84
C SER A 470 50.62 -71.97 63.18
N ASP A 471 49.62 -71.14 62.88
CA ASP A 471 49.57 -69.68 62.74
C ASP A 471 50.90 -68.91 62.60
N CYS A 472 51.12 -68.39 61.39
CA CYS A 472 52.06 -67.30 61.12
C CYS A 472 51.36 -66.27 60.22
N ASP A 473 50.63 -65.35 60.84
CA ASP A 473 50.31 -64.05 60.25
C ASP A 473 51.63 -63.33 59.93
N SER A 474 51.84 -62.98 58.66
CA SER A 474 52.70 -61.85 58.31
C SER A 474 51.92 -60.90 57.42
N ASP A 475 51.22 -59.98 58.08
CA ASP A 475 50.60 -58.82 57.46
C ASP A 475 51.69 -57.99 56.76
N VAL A 476 51.74 -58.12 55.44
CA VAL A 476 52.46 -57.16 54.59
C VAL A 476 51.70 -55.83 54.69
N ASN A 477 52.31 -54.87 55.35
CA ASN A 477 51.73 -53.59 55.72
C ASN A 477 51.56 -52.65 54.50
N TRP A 478 50.46 -52.81 53.76
CA TRP A 478 50.13 -52.03 52.56
C TRP A 478 49.87 -50.54 52.82
N SER A 479 49.53 -50.16 54.06
CA SER A 479 49.20 -48.77 54.39
C SER A 479 50.41 -47.85 54.50
N SER A 480 51.61 -48.39 54.77
CA SER A 480 52.82 -47.54 54.89
C SER A 480 53.34 -46.97 53.56
N PHE A 481 52.86 -47.48 52.41
CA PHE A 481 53.30 -47.01 51.08
C PHE A 481 52.34 -45.97 50.49
N ILE A 482 51.05 -46.02 50.85
CA ILE A 482 50.02 -45.09 50.37
C ILE A 482 50.26 -43.66 50.90
N ASP A 483 50.84 -43.52 52.09
CA ASP A 483 50.98 -42.22 52.76
C ASP A 483 52.24 -41.42 52.37
N THR A 484 53.11 -41.93 51.48
CA THR A 484 54.40 -41.26 51.18
C THR A 484 54.47 -40.49 49.86
N GLU A 485 53.45 -40.51 49.00
CA GLU A 485 53.57 -39.87 47.67
C GLU A 485 52.36 -39.05 47.18
N ILE A 486 51.34 -38.82 48.02
CA ILE A 486 50.30 -37.83 47.75
C ILE A 486 50.50 -36.64 48.67
N LYS A 487 51.35 -35.70 48.24
CA LYS A 487 51.43 -34.38 48.84
C LYS A 487 50.18 -33.58 48.43
N GLU A 488 49.32 -33.28 49.39
CA GLU A 488 48.24 -32.31 49.25
C GLU A 488 48.83 -30.92 48.97
N ASP A 489 48.37 -30.29 47.88
CA ASP A 489 48.36 -28.84 47.74
C ASP A 489 46.94 -28.41 47.28
N ILE A 490 46.16 -27.96 48.26
CA ILE A 490 45.41 -26.69 48.30
C ILE A 490 44.12 -26.54 47.44
N ASP A 491 43.03 -26.39 48.21
CA ASP A 491 41.82 -25.59 48.01
C ASP A 491 41.00 -25.74 46.71
N SER A 492 39.79 -26.30 46.85
CA SER A 492 38.59 -25.45 46.85
C SER A 492 37.30 -26.25 47.01
N LEU A 493 36.34 -25.55 47.62
CA LEU A 493 34.90 -25.74 47.61
C LEU A 493 34.31 -26.63 48.71
N GLY A 494 33.76 -25.92 49.70
CA GLY A 494 32.84 -26.44 50.70
C GLY A 494 31.59 -27.07 50.10
N ASP A 495 31.12 -28.05 50.85
CA ASP A 495 29.90 -28.82 50.66
C ASP A 495 28.69 -27.94 51.03
N PRO A 496 27.64 -27.81 50.19
CA PRO A 496 26.37 -27.25 50.63
C PRO A 496 25.45 -28.37 51.13
N ASP A 497 25.12 -28.29 52.42
CA ASP A 497 24.08 -29.06 53.11
C ASP A 497 22.78 -29.15 52.29
N TYR A 498 22.32 -30.38 52.05
CA TYR A 498 21.04 -30.67 51.44
C TYR A 498 19.93 -30.61 52.50
N MET A 499 19.26 -29.46 52.61
CA MET A 499 18.03 -29.28 53.40
C MET A 499 16.80 -29.77 52.62
N LEU A 500 16.05 -30.72 53.19
CA LEU A 500 14.72 -31.12 52.71
C LEU A 500 13.71 -29.98 52.90
N PRO A 501 12.87 -29.64 51.90
CA PRO A 501 11.72 -28.79 52.13
C PRO A 501 10.53 -29.56 52.69
N GLU A 502 9.95 -28.94 53.71
CA GLU A 502 8.81 -29.25 54.55
C GLU A 502 7.48 -29.41 53.78
N GLU A 503 6.66 -30.37 54.22
CA GLU A 503 5.30 -30.60 53.77
C GLU A 503 4.39 -29.42 54.15
N VAL A 504 3.64 -28.88 53.17
CA VAL A 504 2.46 -28.06 53.43
C VAL A 504 1.23 -28.76 52.87
N VAL A 505 0.29 -28.90 53.80
CA VAL A 505 -0.95 -29.66 53.81
C VAL A 505 -2.08 -28.98 53.02
N GLU A 506 -2.90 -29.82 52.39
CA GLU A 506 -4.32 -29.67 51.97
C GLU A 506 -4.74 -28.68 50.87
N ASN A 507 -5.27 -29.24 49.77
CA ASN A 507 -6.72 -29.21 49.52
C ASN A 507 -7.15 -30.28 48.50
N SER A 508 -8.18 -31.03 48.89
CA SER A 508 -8.77 -32.21 48.25
C SER A 508 -9.86 -31.82 47.24
N VAL A 509 -9.94 -32.47 46.06
CA VAL A 509 -11.20 -32.98 45.45
C VAL A 509 -10.85 -34.14 44.50
N ALA A 510 -11.69 -35.17 44.54
CA ALA A 510 -11.51 -36.53 44.04
C ALA A 510 -11.81 -36.76 42.54
N THR A 511 -11.69 -38.05 42.16
CA THR A 511 -12.12 -38.77 40.92
C THR A 511 -11.06 -38.77 39.80
N SER A 512 -10.51 -39.87 39.25
CA SER A 512 -11.09 -41.19 38.96
C SER A 512 -10.00 -42.25 38.65
N LEU A 513 -10.40 -43.50 38.83
CA LEU A 513 -9.83 -44.83 38.55
C LEU A 513 -8.77 -45.07 37.43
N THR A 514 -7.88 -46.02 37.76
CA THR A 514 -7.30 -47.13 36.96
C THR A 514 -6.29 -46.86 35.84
N THR A 515 -5.06 -47.39 36.00
CA THR A 515 -4.60 -48.61 35.30
C THR A 515 -3.20 -49.02 35.74
N THR A 516 -3.14 -50.21 36.34
CA THR A 516 -1.95 -50.97 36.70
C THR A 516 -1.24 -51.48 35.43
N LYS A 517 0.08 -51.30 35.32
CA LYS A 517 0.94 -52.08 34.41
C LYS A 517 2.23 -52.52 35.11
N THR A 518 2.18 -53.74 35.61
CA THR A 518 3.30 -54.59 36.00
C THR A 518 4.15 -55.01 34.81
N TYR A 519 5.49 -54.93 34.93
CA TYR A 519 6.43 -55.61 34.03
C TYR A 519 7.20 -56.69 34.78
N ASN A 520 7.11 -57.92 34.26
CA ASN A 520 7.76 -59.14 34.73
C ASN A 520 9.22 -59.20 34.23
N LEU A 521 10.19 -59.35 35.14
CA LEU A 521 11.58 -59.66 34.80
C LEU A 521 11.80 -61.18 34.84
N ARG A 522 12.06 -61.76 33.68
CA ARG A 522 12.40 -63.19 33.51
C ARG A 522 13.91 -63.38 33.67
N CYS A 523 14.31 -64.15 34.69
CA CYS A 523 15.69 -64.57 34.91
C CYS A 523 16.08 -65.65 33.88
N ARG A 524 17.25 -65.52 33.24
CA ARG A 524 17.86 -66.60 32.45
C ARG A 524 19.01 -67.23 33.25
N ARG A 525 19.01 -68.55 33.22
CA ARG A 525 20.04 -69.45 33.72
C ARG A 525 21.25 -69.43 32.81
#